data_AF-A0A8H8A6F2-F1
#
_entry.id   AF-A0A8H8A6F2-F1
#
_cell.length_a   1.000
_cell.length_b   1.000
_cell.length_c   1.000
_cell.angle_alpha   90.00
_cell.angle_beta   90.00
_cell.angle_gamma   90.00
#
_symmetry.space_group_name_H-M   'P 1'
#
loop_
_entity.id
_entity.type
_entity.pdbx_description
1 polymer ?
#
loop_
_entity_poly.entity_id
_entity_poly.type
_entity_poly.pdbx_seq_one_letter_code
_entity_poly.pdbx_strand_id
1 'polypeptide(L)'
;MATLREIEGRLKSIKNIEKITKTMKTVASTKMTHSQKEMEKAKVYGFSHEELFIHSKTKAPENSKTLYIVCSSDKGLCGGVHSQITKMTRKLVEKNPEGQIIILGDKAKMQLSRYIPKNIVMSFSHVGKDIPKFSDAQAIAHEILLSKKEFDTIDIIYNQLKSTVSYIPVTRTVYSEQVFRSSENIDIYEIEDDVLSNLKEFSLATSIFSSLVESHACEISARRNAMDNASKNALEMIKKFQISYNRTNPTLCFDISYVKNFLRLSRSQLDGNMNRNNKKILNFEDSITFHLNSLSVPKPFTSESIKTKPVHSNVPLQPDTDACMAFIQKLFSVWETRSSLLIYCGAIANETELPMLSEPQKDSFSNKMQMKTADNSILKLIIDQEKQIERVVRDHSWEQVLKRCGFIGLSKTHEIAMQEWSSENSKIQTPYTHE
;
A
#
# COMPACT_ATOMS: atom_id res chain seq x y z
N MET A 1 -22.75 7.57 -1.37
CA MET A 1 -21.36 7.65 -1.90
C MET A 1 -20.40 7.44 -0.75
N ALA A 2 -19.27 6.77 -0.97
CA ALA A 2 -18.26 6.59 0.08
C ALA A 2 -17.77 7.96 0.57
N THR A 3 -17.67 8.15 1.87
CA THR A 3 -17.20 9.42 2.43
C THR A 3 -15.70 9.58 2.19
N LEU A 4 -15.22 10.82 2.05
CA LEU A 4 -13.79 11.11 1.84
C LEU A 4 -12.90 10.48 2.93
N ARG A 5 -13.38 10.52 4.17
CA ARG A 5 -12.73 9.92 5.35
C ARG A 5 -12.64 8.40 5.24
N GLU A 6 -13.64 7.72 4.69
CA GLU A 6 -13.59 6.27 4.45
C GLU A 6 -12.54 5.89 3.40
N ILE A 7 -12.46 6.67 2.32
CA ILE A 7 -11.48 6.45 1.24
C ILE A 7 -10.06 6.62 1.78
N GLU A 8 -9.82 7.69 2.54
CA GLU A 8 -8.53 7.94 3.21
C GLU A 8 -8.15 6.81 4.17
N GLY A 9 -9.09 6.38 5.03
CA GLY A 9 -8.88 5.27 5.97
C GLY A 9 -8.56 3.94 5.29
N ARG A 10 -9.25 3.62 4.19
CA ARG A 10 -8.95 2.43 3.37
C ARG A 10 -7.59 2.54 2.71
N LEU A 11 -7.24 3.71 2.15
CA LEU A 11 -5.96 3.93 1.49
C LEU A 11 -4.79 3.76 2.47
N LYS A 12 -4.91 4.28 3.70
CA LYS A 12 -3.93 4.07 4.78
C LYS A 12 -3.79 2.59 5.14
N SER A 13 -4.91 1.87 5.25
CA SER A 13 -4.93 0.44 5.57
C SER A 13 -4.23 -0.40 4.49
N ILE A 14 -4.53 -0.14 3.21
CA ILE A 14 -3.92 -0.87 2.09
C ILE A 14 -2.42 -0.58 1.99
N LYS A 15 -1.98 0.67 2.23
CA LYS A 15 -0.55 1.01 2.31
C LYS A 15 0.17 0.23 3.42
N ASN A 16 -0.46 0.08 4.58
CA ASN A 16 0.12 -0.72 5.67
C ASN A 16 0.22 -2.21 5.28
N ILE A 17 -0.81 -2.75 4.62
CA ILE A 17 -0.81 -4.13 4.12
C ILE A 17 0.32 -4.32 3.08
N GLU A 18 0.49 -3.39 2.13
CA GLU A 18 1.56 -3.43 1.13
C GLU A 18 2.95 -3.45 1.79
N LYS A 19 3.17 -2.62 2.81
CA LYS A 19 4.41 -2.60 3.57
C LYS A 19 4.69 -3.95 4.24
N ILE A 20 3.67 -4.54 4.87
CA ILE A 20 3.79 -5.85 5.52
C ILE A 20 4.10 -6.95 4.50
N THR A 21 3.36 -7.02 3.39
CA THR A 21 3.58 -8.05 2.36
C THR A 21 4.94 -7.90 1.69
N LYS A 22 5.40 -6.66 1.48
CA LYS A 22 6.74 -6.37 0.96
C LYS A 22 7.84 -6.82 1.91
N THR A 23 7.73 -6.54 3.20
CA THR A 23 8.67 -7.03 4.21
C THR A 23 8.64 -8.56 4.29
N MET A 24 7.46 -9.18 4.30
CA MET A 24 7.31 -10.64 4.33
C MET A 24 7.91 -11.30 3.09
N LYS A 25 7.78 -10.71 1.90
CA LYS A 25 8.45 -11.16 0.68
C LYS A 25 9.97 -11.20 0.87
N THR A 26 10.55 -10.12 1.40
CA THR A 26 12.00 -10.05 1.66
C THR A 26 12.46 -11.11 2.65
N VAL A 27 11.74 -11.27 3.77
CA VAL A 27 12.04 -12.29 4.79
C VAL A 27 11.89 -13.70 4.23
N ALA A 28 10.86 -13.96 3.42
CA ALA A 28 10.71 -15.25 2.76
C ALA A 28 11.84 -15.50 1.76
N SER A 29 12.29 -14.47 1.04
CA SER A 29 13.40 -14.59 0.09
C SER A 29 14.72 -14.96 0.76
N THR A 30 15.03 -14.39 1.93
CA THR A 30 16.25 -14.76 2.69
C THR A 30 16.15 -16.16 3.29
N LYS A 31 14.98 -16.57 3.78
CA LYS A 31 14.76 -17.94 4.27
C LYS A 31 14.79 -18.98 3.16
N MET A 32 14.34 -18.63 1.97
CA MET A 32 14.26 -19.54 0.83
C MET A 32 15.65 -20.00 0.40
N THR A 33 16.61 -19.07 0.30
CA THR A 33 17.99 -19.41 -0.11
C THR A 33 18.65 -20.34 0.90
N HIS A 34 18.43 -20.13 2.19
CA HIS A 34 18.94 -21.04 3.22
C HIS A 34 18.24 -22.41 3.18
N SER A 35 16.91 -22.43 3.04
CA SER A 35 16.12 -23.67 2.98
C SER A 35 16.43 -24.50 1.74
N GLN A 36 16.72 -23.87 0.59
CA GLN A 36 17.13 -24.56 -0.64
C GLN A 36 18.49 -25.26 -0.47
N LYS A 37 19.47 -24.59 0.14
CA LYS A 37 20.78 -25.20 0.42
C LYS A 37 20.67 -26.42 1.32
N GLU A 38 19.86 -26.33 2.38
CA GLU A 38 19.65 -27.48 3.28
C GLU A 38 18.84 -28.59 2.61
N MET A 39 17.88 -28.25 1.74
CA MET A 39 17.16 -29.22 0.92
C MET A 39 18.08 -29.98 -0.02
N GLU A 40 18.99 -29.31 -0.73
CA GLU A 40 19.96 -29.97 -1.63
C GLU A 40 20.81 -30.98 -0.88
N LYS A 41 21.29 -30.64 0.33
CA LYS A 41 22.02 -31.58 1.19
C LYS A 41 21.15 -32.75 1.62
N ALA A 42 19.95 -32.49 2.15
CA ALA A 42 19.03 -33.51 2.64
C ALA A 42 18.54 -34.45 1.53
N LYS A 43 18.46 -33.97 0.29
CA LYS A 43 18.03 -34.74 -0.87
C LYS A 43 19.01 -35.84 -1.23
N VAL A 44 20.32 -35.59 -1.14
CA VAL A 44 21.36 -36.60 -1.36
C VAL A 44 21.20 -37.76 -0.36
N TYR A 45 21.01 -37.46 0.93
CA TYR A 45 20.78 -38.47 1.96
C TYR A 45 19.44 -39.21 1.78
N GLY A 46 18.40 -38.51 1.32
CA GLY A 46 17.10 -39.12 1.05
C GLY A 46 17.13 -40.21 -0.02
N PHE A 47 18.03 -40.09 -1.01
CA PHE A 47 18.12 -41.02 -2.14
C PHE A 47 19.02 -42.23 -1.90
N SER A 48 19.92 -42.20 -0.91
CA SER A 48 20.94 -43.24 -0.74
C SER A 48 20.36 -44.64 -0.53
N HIS A 49 19.20 -44.75 0.11
CA HIS A 49 18.51 -46.03 0.34
C HIS A 49 17.54 -46.39 -0.79
N GLU A 50 17.14 -45.42 -1.60
CA GLU A 50 16.20 -45.61 -2.70
C GLU A 50 16.82 -46.46 -3.82
N GLU A 51 18.12 -46.26 -4.10
CA GLU A 51 18.87 -47.08 -5.06
C GLU A 51 18.86 -48.57 -4.70
N LEU A 52 18.96 -48.91 -3.41
CA LEU A 52 18.93 -50.29 -2.93
C LEU A 52 17.55 -50.94 -3.17
N PHE A 53 16.45 -50.20 -2.98
CA PHE A 53 15.10 -50.69 -3.31
C PHE A 53 14.86 -50.84 -4.82
N ILE A 54 15.48 -49.99 -5.63
CA ILE A 54 15.41 -50.06 -7.10
C ILE A 54 16.16 -51.30 -7.61
N HIS A 55 17.40 -51.54 -7.15
CA HIS A 55 18.21 -52.69 -7.58
C HIS A 55 17.61 -54.02 -7.15
N SER A 56 17.05 -54.08 -5.94
CA SER A 56 16.33 -55.24 -5.42
C SER A 56 14.97 -55.47 -6.09
N LYS A 57 14.49 -54.54 -6.93
CA LYS A 57 13.15 -54.56 -7.57
C LYS A 57 12.02 -54.78 -6.56
N THR A 58 12.12 -54.15 -5.40
CA THR A 58 11.11 -54.27 -4.36
C THR A 58 9.79 -53.65 -4.84
N LYS A 59 8.69 -54.40 -4.78
CA LYS A 59 7.35 -53.95 -5.21
C LYS A 59 6.38 -54.02 -4.03
N ALA A 60 5.42 -53.10 -4.01
CA ALA A 60 4.31 -53.16 -3.07
C ALA A 60 3.42 -54.39 -3.36
N PRO A 61 3.02 -55.17 -2.35
CA PRO A 61 2.06 -56.25 -2.54
C PRO A 61 0.67 -55.71 -2.89
N GLU A 62 -0.11 -56.49 -3.65
CA GLU A 62 -1.42 -56.08 -4.22
C GLU A 62 -2.46 -55.67 -3.16
N ASN A 63 -2.43 -56.28 -1.97
CA ASN A 63 -3.30 -55.94 -0.82
C ASN A 63 -2.47 -55.43 0.37
N SER A 64 -1.61 -54.44 0.15
CA SER A 64 -0.77 -53.87 1.21
C SER A 64 -1.56 -53.00 2.20
N LYS A 65 -1.30 -53.18 3.50
CA LYS A 65 -1.70 -52.22 4.54
C LYS A 65 -0.84 -50.97 4.42
N THR A 66 -1.39 -49.91 3.84
CA THR A 66 -0.67 -48.67 3.57
C THR A 66 -0.83 -47.66 4.71
N LEU A 67 0.29 -47.07 5.14
CA LEU A 67 0.34 -45.89 6.00
C LEU A 67 0.69 -44.65 5.18
N TYR A 68 -0.17 -43.65 5.17
CA TYR A 68 0.08 -42.36 4.53
C TYR A 68 0.65 -41.35 5.52
N ILE A 69 1.89 -40.90 5.30
CA ILE A 69 2.50 -39.82 6.08
C ILE A 69 2.37 -38.53 5.28
N VAL A 70 1.64 -37.55 5.79
CA VAL A 70 1.36 -36.29 5.10
C VAL A 70 2.28 -35.19 5.62
N CYS A 71 3.26 -34.78 4.82
CA CYS A 71 4.24 -33.75 5.17
C CYS A 71 3.73 -32.33 4.86
N SER A 72 3.28 -31.61 5.88
CA SER A 72 2.83 -30.22 5.80
C SER A 72 3.47 -29.35 6.89
N SER A 73 2.86 -28.20 7.18
CA SER A 73 3.29 -27.30 8.25
C SER A 73 2.12 -26.60 8.93
N ASP A 74 2.42 -25.87 10.01
CA ASP A 74 1.40 -25.14 10.78
C ASP A 74 1.13 -23.75 10.24
N LYS A 75 2.08 -23.18 9.50
CA LYS A 75 2.02 -21.79 9.02
C LYS A 75 1.28 -21.71 7.68
N GLY A 76 0.35 -20.77 7.60
CA GLY A 76 -0.36 -20.46 6.35
C GLY A 76 0.36 -19.44 5.46
N LEU A 77 -0.45 -18.73 4.66
CA LEU A 77 -0.03 -17.66 3.75
C LEU A 77 1.00 -18.09 2.68
N CYS A 78 0.97 -19.36 2.29
CA CYS A 78 1.87 -19.96 1.30
C CYS A 78 1.14 -20.43 0.03
N GLY A 79 -0.03 -19.86 -0.28
CA GLY A 79 -0.82 -20.23 -1.45
C GLY A 79 -1.41 -21.65 -1.36
N GLY A 80 -1.25 -22.43 -2.43
CA GLY A 80 -1.91 -23.73 -2.62
C GLY A 80 -1.19 -24.96 -2.06
N VAL A 81 -0.06 -24.78 -1.36
CA VAL A 81 0.83 -25.87 -0.88
C VAL A 81 0.07 -26.95 -0.09
N HIS A 82 -0.69 -26.56 0.94
CA HIS A 82 -1.41 -27.51 1.77
C HIS A 82 -2.57 -28.17 1.01
N SER A 83 -3.32 -27.38 0.23
CA SER A 83 -4.50 -27.86 -0.49
C SER A 83 -4.15 -28.86 -1.60
N GLN A 84 -2.98 -28.75 -2.21
CA GLN A 84 -2.51 -29.73 -3.19
C GLN A 84 -2.19 -31.08 -2.54
N ILE A 85 -1.46 -31.07 -1.42
CA ILE A 85 -1.14 -32.28 -0.66
C ILE A 85 -2.43 -32.97 -0.20
N THR A 86 -3.33 -32.24 0.46
CA THR A 86 -4.57 -32.84 0.98
C THR A 86 -5.49 -33.35 -0.13
N LYS A 87 -5.50 -32.72 -1.31
CA LYS A 87 -6.21 -33.26 -2.48
C LYS A 87 -5.61 -34.56 -2.98
N MET A 88 -4.28 -34.69 -2.98
CA MET A 88 -3.61 -35.93 -3.35
C MET A 88 -3.87 -37.03 -2.32
N THR A 89 -3.75 -36.73 -1.03
CA THR A 89 -4.04 -37.68 0.05
C THR A 89 -5.47 -38.22 -0.04
N ARG A 90 -6.47 -37.36 -0.27
CA ARG A 90 -7.87 -37.81 -0.43
C ARG A 90 -8.02 -38.78 -1.60
N LYS A 91 -7.41 -38.51 -2.75
CA LYS A 91 -7.44 -39.41 -3.91
C LYS A 91 -6.78 -40.77 -3.63
N LEU A 92 -5.75 -40.80 -2.80
CA LEU A 92 -5.08 -42.05 -2.42
C LEU A 92 -5.94 -42.87 -1.47
N VAL A 93 -6.56 -42.22 -0.48
CA VAL A 93 -7.45 -42.89 0.47
C VAL A 93 -8.76 -43.33 -0.20
N GLU A 94 -9.25 -42.61 -1.20
CA GLU A 94 -10.38 -43.07 -2.03
C GLU A 94 -10.07 -44.39 -2.76
N LYS A 95 -8.81 -44.62 -3.14
CA LYS A 95 -8.37 -45.87 -3.77
C LYS A 95 -8.10 -46.97 -2.76
N ASN A 96 -7.58 -46.63 -1.58
CA ASN A 96 -7.35 -47.56 -0.48
C ASN A 96 -8.04 -47.07 0.81
N PRO A 97 -9.33 -47.40 1.01
CA PRO A 97 -10.12 -46.88 2.13
C PRO A 97 -9.62 -47.30 3.51
N GLU A 98 -8.90 -48.42 3.61
CA GLU A 98 -8.31 -48.95 4.85
C GLU A 98 -7.00 -48.24 5.25
N GLY A 99 -6.47 -47.39 4.36
CA GLY A 99 -5.21 -46.68 4.58
C GLY A 99 -5.26 -45.76 5.79
N GLN A 100 -4.29 -45.88 6.67
CA GLN A 100 -4.16 -45.04 7.86
C GLN A 100 -3.34 -43.78 7.55
N ILE A 101 -3.62 -42.68 8.23
CA ILE A 101 -3.00 -41.38 7.96
C ILE A 101 -2.31 -40.85 9.22
N ILE A 102 -1.06 -40.44 9.04
CA ILE A 102 -0.30 -39.66 10.02
C ILE A 102 -0.01 -38.29 9.41
N ILE A 103 -0.34 -37.23 10.15
CA ILE A 103 -0.26 -35.86 9.64
C ILE A 103 0.87 -35.12 10.34
N LEU A 104 1.79 -34.56 9.56
CA LEU A 104 2.81 -33.64 10.03
C LEU A 104 2.36 -32.22 9.70
N GLY A 105 1.96 -31.47 10.74
CA GLY A 105 1.53 -30.08 10.63
C GLY A 105 0.02 -29.85 10.69
N ASP A 106 -0.37 -28.78 11.37
CA ASP A 106 -1.75 -28.48 11.72
C ASP A 106 -2.61 -28.06 10.51
N LYS A 107 -2.02 -27.45 9.46
CA LYS A 107 -2.82 -27.01 8.30
C LYS A 107 -3.40 -28.17 7.51
N ALA A 108 -2.62 -29.24 7.32
CA ALA A 108 -3.14 -30.45 6.70
C ALA A 108 -4.16 -31.15 7.61
N LYS A 109 -3.91 -31.18 8.93
CA LYS A 109 -4.83 -31.74 9.92
C LYS A 109 -6.20 -31.08 9.86
N MET A 110 -6.25 -29.75 9.87
CA MET A 110 -7.50 -28.98 9.79
C MET A 110 -8.29 -29.22 8.49
N GLN A 111 -7.63 -29.58 7.39
CA GLN A 111 -8.29 -29.87 6.12
C GLN A 111 -8.75 -31.33 6.07
N LEU A 112 -7.88 -32.27 6.40
CA LEU A 112 -8.18 -33.71 6.32
C LEU A 112 -9.18 -34.16 7.38
N SER A 113 -9.16 -33.59 8.59
CA SER A 113 -10.12 -33.94 9.65
C SER A 113 -11.58 -33.66 9.28
N ARG A 114 -11.83 -32.73 8.35
CA ARG A 114 -13.16 -32.42 7.85
C ARG A 114 -13.70 -33.45 6.85
N TYR A 115 -12.81 -34.13 6.13
CA TYR A 115 -13.20 -35.07 5.07
C TYR A 115 -13.03 -36.52 5.49
N ILE A 116 -11.91 -36.85 6.14
CA ILE A 116 -11.51 -38.22 6.45
C ILE A 116 -10.99 -38.29 7.90
N PRO A 117 -11.82 -38.02 8.92
CA PRO A 117 -11.39 -38.06 10.32
C PRO A 117 -11.05 -39.48 10.81
N LYS A 118 -11.75 -40.51 10.29
CA LYS A 118 -11.66 -41.90 10.77
C LYS A 118 -10.29 -42.53 10.49
N ASN A 119 -9.64 -42.12 9.40
CA ASN A 119 -8.36 -42.68 8.98
C ASN A 119 -7.17 -42.02 9.68
N ILE A 120 -7.36 -40.90 10.37
CA ILE A 120 -6.27 -40.18 11.05
C ILE A 120 -5.93 -40.89 12.35
N VAL A 121 -4.72 -41.44 12.43
CA VAL A 121 -4.23 -42.16 13.60
C VAL A 121 -3.45 -41.24 14.54
N MET A 122 -2.59 -40.40 13.97
CA MET A 122 -1.67 -39.56 14.74
C MET A 122 -1.45 -38.23 14.02
N SER A 123 -1.17 -37.19 14.79
CA SER A 123 -0.82 -35.87 14.25
C SER A 123 0.29 -35.22 15.05
N PHE A 124 1.24 -34.61 14.38
CA PHE A 124 2.32 -33.84 14.97
C PHE A 124 2.11 -32.34 14.68
N SER A 125 2.26 -31.51 15.72
CA SER A 125 2.24 -30.05 15.62
C SER A 125 3.65 -29.49 15.74
N HIS A 126 3.79 -28.17 15.59
CA HIS A 126 5.06 -27.41 15.64
C HIS A 126 6.01 -27.68 14.46
N VAL A 127 5.46 -28.05 13.30
CA VAL A 127 6.22 -28.32 12.07
C VAL A 127 6.28 -27.05 11.20
N GLY A 128 7.49 -26.70 10.72
CA GLY A 128 7.72 -25.57 9.80
C GLY A 128 7.96 -24.21 10.47
N LYS A 129 8.31 -24.19 11.77
CA LYS A 129 8.79 -22.95 12.41
C LYS A 129 10.16 -22.55 11.88
N ASP A 130 11.09 -23.50 11.97
CA ASP A 130 12.47 -23.46 11.55
C ASP A 130 12.73 -24.59 10.52
N ILE A 131 13.93 -24.63 9.94
CA ILE A 131 14.30 -25.70 9.01
C ILE A 131 14.31 -27.03 9.79
N PRO A 132 13.56 -28.06 9.35
CA PRO A 132 13.52 -29.34 10.02
C PRO A 132 14.91 -29.95 10.18
N LYS A 133 15.21 -30.49 11.36
CA LYS A 133 16.46 -31.20 11.64
C LYS A 133 16.23 -32.71 11.61
N PHE A 134 17.32 -33.47 11.50
CA PHE A 134 17.25 -34.93 11.56
C PHE A 134 16.69 -35.43 12.91
N SER A 135 16.97 -34.73 14.02
CA SER A 135 16.40 -35.02 15.34
C SER A 135 14.87 -35.00 15.34
N ASP A 136 14.26 -34.09 14.58
CA ASP A 136 12.81 -33.95 14.50
C ASP A 136 12.21 -35.14 13.75
N ALA A 137 12.85 -35.53 12.64
CA ALA A 137 12.44 -36.70 11.86
C ALA A 137 12.63 -38.01 12.64
N GLN A 138 13.71 -38.13 13.41
CA GLN A 138 13.97 -39.28 14.28
C GLN A 138 12.88 -39.42 15.35
N ALA A 139 12.50 -38.34 16.01
CA ALA A 139 11.43 -38.36 17.01
C ALA A 139 10.08 -38.80 16.40
N ILE A 140 9.75 -38.30 15.20
CA ILE A 140 8.54 -38.71 14.47
C ILE A 140 8.61 -40.20 14.09
N ALA A 141 9.73 -40.66 13.53
CA ALA A 141 9.90 -42.05 13.14
C ALA A 141 9.79 -43.00 14.35
N HIS A 142 10.40 -42.63 15.47
CA HIS A 142 10.34 -43.40 16.70
C HIS A 142 8.90 -43.54 17.23
N GLU A 143 8.12 -42.47 17.26
CA GLU A 143 6.69 -42.52 17.65
C GLU A 143 5.85 -43.40 16.71
N ILE A 144 6.15 -43.38 15.41
CA ILE A 144 5.49 -44.25 14.43
C ILE A 144 5.81 -45.72 14.72
N LEU A 145 7.08 -46.04 15.00
CA LEU A 145 7.52 -47.40 15.31
C LEU A 145 6.95 -47.90 16.65
N LEU A 146 6.88 -47.04 17.67
CA LEU A 146 6.28 -47.34 18.97
C LEU A 146 4.80 -47.71 18.88
N SER A 147 4.08 -47.25 17.86
CA SER A 147 2.66 -47.56 17.69
C SER A 147 2.38 -49.06 17.46
N LYS A 148 3.41 -49.88 17.22
CA LYS A 148 3.36 -51.34 16.99
C LYS A 148 2.32 -51.78 15.94
N LYS A 149 1.90 -50.87 15.06
CA LYS A 149 1.03 -51.19 13.94
C LYS A 149 1.88 -51.73 12.80
N GLU A 150 1.52 -52.91 12.32
CA GLU A 150 2.16 -53.52 11.17
C GLU A 150 1.61 -52.89 9.89
N PHE A 151 2.52 -52.28 9.12
CA PHE A 151 2.26 -51.71 7.81
C PHE A 151 3.19 -52.36 6.81
N ASP A 152 2.66 -52.70 5.64
CA ASP A 152 3.45 -53.32 4.57
C ASP A 152 4.16 -52.26 3.75
N THR A 153 3.48 -51.11 3.55
CA THR A 153 3.95 -49.97 2.76
C THR A 153 3.69 -48.65 3.50
N ILE A 154 4.67 -47.74 3.48
CA ILE A 154 4.55 -46.40 4.05
C ILE A 154 4.74 -45.38 2.92
N ASP A 155 3.68 -44.65 2.60
CA ASP A 155 3.65 -43.66 1.55
C ASP A 155 3.78 -42.25 2.14
N ILE A 156 4.94 -41.63 1.97
CA ILE A 156 5.21 -40.27 2.41
C ILE A 156 4.81 -39.29 1.31
N ILE A 157 3.78 -38.50 1.57
CA ILE A 157 3.22 -37.51 0.65
C ILE A 157 3.78 -36.14 1.00
N TYR A 158 4.52 -35.53 0.07
CA TYR A 158 5.14 -34.22 0.27
C TYR A 158 5.14 -33.42 -1.03
N ASN A 159 5.47 -32.13 -0.96
CA ASN A 159 5.62 -31.31 -2.15
C ASN A 159 7.07 -31.27 -2.62
N GLN A 160 7.30 -31.72 -3.85
CA GLN A 160 8.58 -31.64 -4.52
C GLN A 160 8.75 -30.26 -5.16
N LEU A 161 9.88 -29.62 -4.91
CA LEU A 161 10.21 -28.33 -5.52
C LEU A 161 10.77 -28.56 -6.93
N LYS A 162 10.05 -28.13 -7.97
CA LYS A 162 10.54 -28.17 -9.36
C LYS A 162 11.31 -26.91 -9.73
N SER A 163 10.78 -25.77 -9.34
CA SER A 163 11.42 -24.47 -9.54
C SER A 163 11.02 -23.52 -8.42
N THR A 164 11.63 -22.34 -8.38
CA THR A 164 11.27 -21.29 -7.42
C THR A 164 9.81 -20.82 -7.55
N VAL A 165 9.08 -21.25 -8.59
CA VAL A 165 7.66 -20.91 -8.77
C VAL A 165 6.77 -22.15 -8.72
N SER A 166 7.26 -23.29 -9.22
CA SER A 166 6.47 -24.50 -9.40
C SER A 166 6.87 -25.61 -8.42
N TYR A 167 5.86 -26.27 -7.88
CA TYR A 167 5.96 -27.42 -7.01
C TYR A 167 4.84 -28.41 -7.33
N ILE A 168 5.08 -29.69 -7.06
CA ILE A 168 4.13 -30.77 -7.35
C ILE A 168 4.07 -31.71 -6.15
N PRO A 169 2.87 -32.16 -5.73
CA PRO A 169 2.75 -33.18 -4.72
C PRO A 169 3.19 -34.54 -5.27
N VAL A 170 4.10 -35.20 -4.57
CA VAL A 170 4.68 -36.50 -4.93
C VAL A 170 4.58 -37.44 -3.73
N THR A 171 4.49 -38.74 -4.00
CA THR A 171 4.57 -39.79 -2.98
C THR A 171 5.92 -40.47 -3.08
N ARG A 172 6.57 -40.68 -1.93
CA ARG A 172 7.73 -41.55 -1.78
C ARG A 172 7.32 -42.74 -0.93
N THR A 173 7.55 -43.95 -1.43
CA THR A 173 7.19 -45.19 -0.75
C THR A 173 8.39 -45.76 -0.01
N VAL A 174 8.17 -46.17 1.24
CA VAL A 174 9.12 -46.91 2.07
C VAL A 174 8.50 -48.28 2.35
N TYR A 175 9.29 -49.33 2.15
CA TYR A 175 8.83 -50.70 2.30
C TYR A 175 9.09 -51.24 3.72
N SER A 176 8.23 -52.16 4.16
CA SER A 176 8.47 -52.93 5.37
C SER A 176 9.57 -53.97 5.16
N GLU A 177 10.10 -54.47 6.27
CA GLU A 177 11.10 -55.55 6.27
C GLU A 177 10.59 -56.81 5.55
N GLN A 178 9.34 -57.22 5.77
CA GLN A 178 8.77 -58.42 5.15
C GLN A 178 8.70 -58.28 3.63
N VAL A 179 8.28 -57.10 3.15
CA VAL A 179 8.22 -56.80 1.71
C VAL A 179 9.62 -56.78 1.12
N PHE A 180 10.61 -56.24 1.84
CA PHE A 180 11.99 -56.25 1.39
C PHE A 180 12.56 -57.66 1.29
N ARG A 181 12.35 -58.53 2.30
CA ARG A 181 12.75 -59.95 2.28
C ARG A 181 12.18 -60.72 1.10
N SER A 182 10.98 -60.36 0.65
CA SER A 182 10.30 -60.99 -0.49
C SER A 182 10.71 -60.46 -1.87
N SER A 183 11.70 -59.54 -1.94
CA SER A 183 12.11 -58.93 -3.21
C SER A 183 12.90 -59.89 -4.12
N GLU A 184 12.71 -59.76 -5.43
CA GLU A 184 13.23 -60.70 -6.45
C GLU A 184 14.77 -60.83 -6.44
N ASN A 185 15.47 -59.75 -6.07
CA ASN A 185 16.91 -59.62 -6.21
C ASN A 185 17.63 -59.42 -4.86
N ILE A 186 17.02 -59.82 -3.74
CA ILE A 186 17.65 -59.62 -2.43
C ILE A 186 18.90 -60.49 -2.24
N ASP A 187 18.92 -61.68 -2.82
CA ASP A 187 20.01 -62.66 -2.72
C ASP A 187 21.36 -62.16 -3.28
N ILE A 188 21.35 -61.04 -4.00
CA ILE A 188 22.56 -60.35 -4.49
C ILE A 188 23.35 -59.73 -3.31
N TYR A 189 22.68 -59.46 -2.19
CA TYR A 189 23.25 -58.83 -1.02
C TYR A 189 23.42 -59.85 0.11
N GLU A 190 24.63 -59.91 0.69
CA GLU A 190 24.89 -60.65 1.92
C GLU A 190 24.42 -59.82 3.11
N ILE A 191 23.26 -60.17 3.69
CA ILE A 191 22.60 -59.42 4.77
C ILE A 191 22.51 -60.30 6.01
N GLU A 192 23.01 -59.80 7.14
CA GLU A 192 22.77 -60.39 8.46
C GLU A 192 21.35 -60.03 8.95
N ASP A 193 20.68 -60.96 9.64
CA ASP A 193 19.26 -60.82 10.02
C ASP A 193 18.95 -59.54 10.82
N ASP A 194 19.87 -59.10 11.71
CA ASP A 194 19.66 -57.93 12.56
C ASP A 194 19.77 -56.60 11.80
N VAL A 195 20.49 -56.57 10.66
CA VAL A 195 20.76 -55.35 9.89
C VAL A 195 19.51 -54.82 9.21
N LEU A 196 18.59 -55.71 8.82
CA LEU A 196 17.42 -55.32 8.06
C LEU A 196 16.42 -54.50 8.88
N SER A 197 16.27 -54.84 10.16
CA SER A 197 15.46 -54.07 11.11
C SER A 197 16.00 -52.64 11.27
N ASN A 198 17.32 -52.49 11.48
CA ASN A 198 18.00 -51.21 11.58
C ASN A 198 17.89 -50.39 10.29
N LEU A 199 18.02 -51.04 9.12
CA LEU A 199 17.89 -50.40 7.82
C LEU A 199 16.48 -49.83 7.61
N LYS A 200 15.43 -50.58 8.00
CA LYS A 200 14.04 -50.10 7.94
C LYS A 200 13.85 -48.83 8.76
N GLU A 201 14.30 -48.82 10.01
CA GLU A 201 14.16 -47.66 10.90
C GLU A 201 14.93 -46.45 10.37
N PHE A 202 16.17 -46.67 9.92
CA PHE A 202 17.02 -45.63 9.36
C PHE A 202 16.45 -45.07 8.04
N SER A 203 15.94 -45.94 7.17
CA SER A 203 15.31 -45.56 5.90
C SER A 203 14.04 -44.73 6.12
N LEU A 204 13.20 -45.11 7.09
CA LEU A 204 12.02 -44.34 7.47
C LEU A 204 12.40 -42.94 7.97
N ALA A 205 13.33 -42.84 8.93
CA ALA A 205 13.77 -41.56 9.48
C ALA A 205 14.38 -40.64 8.40
N THR A 206 15.22 -41.20 7.53
CA THR A 206 15.89 -40.45 6.46
C THR A 206 14.90 -39.98 5.39
N SER A 207 13.93 -40.82 5.04
CA SER A 207 12.89 -40.47 4.07
C SER A 207 11.98 -39.37 4.61
N ILE A 208 11.55 -39.45 5.88
CA ILE A 208 10.79 -38.39 6.55
C ILE A 208 11.59 -37.09 6.59
N PHE A 209 12.87 -37.15 6.95
CA PHE A 209 13.76 -35.97 6.98
C PHE A 209 13.85 -35.29 5.61
N SER A 210 14.17 -36.05 4.55
CA SER A 210 14.26 -35.54 3.18
C SER A 210 12.95 -34.89 2.73
N SER A 211 11.81 -35.56 2.96
CA SER A 211 10.49 -35.06 2.59
C SER A 211 10.07 -33.81 3.39
N LEU A 212 10.42 -33.72 4.68
CA LEU A 212 10.13 -32.54 5.50
C LEU A 212 10.93 -31.31 5.05
N VAL A 213 12.22 -31.48 4.77
CA VAL A 213 13.07 -30.36 4.32
C VAL A 213 12.66 -29.87 2.93
N GLU A 214 12.34 -30.78 2.00
CA GLU A 214 11.86 -30.42 0.66
C GLU A 214 10.48 -29.74 0.71
N SER A 215 9.55 -30.25 1.53
CA SER A 215 8.24 -29.62 1.76
C SER A 215 8.37 -28.23 2.39
N HIS A 216 9.29 -28.04 3.35
CA HIS A 216 9.56 -26.74 3.96
C HIS A 216 10.13 -25.75 2.94
N ALA A 217 11.10 -26.15 2.12
CA ALA A 217 11.65 -25.29 1.06
C ALA A 217 10.56 -24.88 0.05
N CYS A 218 9.67 -25.82 -0.32
CA CYS A 218 8.50 -25.55 -1.15
C CYS A 218 7.55 -24.52 -0.52
N GLU A 219 7.25 -24.67 0.77
CA GLU A 219 6.38 -23.74 1.50
C GLU A 219 6.96 -22.31 1.52
N ILE A 220 8.25 -22.16 1.82
CA ILE A 220 8.90 -20.84 1.83
C ILE A 220 8.88 -20.21 0.44
N SER A 221 9.17 -21.00 -0.60
CA SER A 221 9.12 -20.56 -1.99
C SER A 221 7.72 -20.06 -2.40
N ALA A 222 6.70 -20.86 -2.11
CA ALA A 222 5.31 -20.51 -2.40
C ALA A 222 4.83 -19.29 -1.59
N ARG A 223 5.26 -19.16 -0.33
CA ARG A 223 5.00 -17.97 0.50
C ARG A 223 5.60 -16.71 -0.11
N ARG A 224 6.85 -16.78 -0.57
CA ARG A 224 7.50 -15.64 -1.25
C ARG A 224 6.68 -15.17 -2.45
N ASN A 225 6.21 -16.12 -3.27
CA ASN A 225 5.43 -15.80 -4.47
C ASN A 225 4.03 -15.27 -4.12
N ALA A 226 3.37 -15.84 -3.12
CA ALA A 226 2.09 -15.34 -2.61
C ALA A 226 2.20 -13.90 -2.09
N MET A 227 3.28 -13.58 -1.37
CA MET A 227 3.54 -12.23 -0.86
C MET A 227 3.91 -11.24 -1.97
N ASP A 228 4.63 -11.68 -3.01
CA ASP A 228 4.91 -10.85 -4.18
C ASP A 228 3.63 -10.47 -4.92
N ASN A 229 2.76 -11.44 -5.17
CA ASN A 229 1.46 -11.21 -5.80
C ASN A 229 0.55 -10.32 -4.93
N ALA A 230 0.52 -10.55 -3.61
CA ALA A 230 -0.22 -9.70 -2.68
C ALA A 230 0.27 -8.24 -2.71
N SER A 231 1.59 -8.03 -2.78
CA SER A 231 2.18 -6.68 -2.85
C SER A 231 1.82 -5.97 -4.16
N LYS A 232 1.91 -6.67 -5.30
CA LYS A 232 1.50 -6.13 -6.61
C LYS A 232 0.02 -5.76 -6.63
N ASN A 233 -0.85 -6.64 -6.13
CA ASN A 233 -2.28 -6.40 -6.04
C ASN A 233 -2.59 -5.20 -5.13
N ALA A 234 -1.88 -5.06 -4.00
CA ALA A 234 -2.02 -3.92 -3.11
C ALA A 234 -1.61 -2.60 -3.79
N LEU A 235 -0.53 -2.59 -4.57
CA LEU A 235 -0.10 -1.41 -5.34
C LEU A 235 -1.13 -0.98 -6.38
N GLU A 236 -1.76 -1.93 -7.09
CA GLU A 236 -2.86 -1.63 -8.02
C GLU A 236 -4.07 -1.04 -7.30
N MET A 237 -4.43 -1.59 -6.13
CA MET A 237 -5.51 -1.05 -5.31
C MET A 237 -5.19 0.38 -4.82
N ILE A 238 -3.96 0.64 -4.37
CA ILE A 238 -3.52 1.98 -3.95
C ILE A 238 -3.72 2.98 -5.09
N LYS A 239 -3.29 2.65 -6.31
CA LYS A 239 -3.47 3.51 -7.50
C LYS A 239 -4.95 3.82 -7.75
N LYS A 240 -5.83 2.80 -7.71
CA LYS A 240 -7.28 2.98 -7.91
C LYS A 240 -7.91 3.87 -6.83
N PHE A 241 -7.59 3.61 -5.55
CA PHE A 241 -8.13 4.40 -4.45
C PHE A 241 -7.56 5.82 -4.42
N GLN A 242 -6.32 6.03 -4.87
CA GLN A 242 -5.73 7.36 -4.98
C GLN A 242 -6.41 8.21 -6.05
N ILE A 243 -6.76 7.63 -7.20
CA ILE A 243 -7.59 8.31 -8.22
C ILE A 243 -8.97 8.65 -7.64
N SER A 244 -9.59 7.71 -6.94
CA SER A 244 -10.91 7.95 -6.30
C SER A 244 -10.85 9.02 -5.23
N TYR A 245 -9.78 9.06 -4.43
CA TYR A 245 -9.53 10.08 -3.41
C TYR A 245 -9.41 11.46 -4.04
N ASN A 246 -8.58 11.60 -5.08
CA ASN A 246 -8.40 12.87 -5.79
C ASN A 246 -9.71 13.35 -6.44
N ARG A 247 -10.56 12.44 -6.92
CA ARG A 247 -11.89 12.78 -7.47
C ARG A 247 -12.90 13.23 -6.40
N THR A 248 -12.85 12.63 -5.22
CA THR A 248 -13.79 12.89 -4.11
C THR A 248 -13.35 14.00 -3.19
N ASN A 249 -12.10 14.45 -3.31
CA ASN A 249 -11.54 15.59 -2.62
C ASN A 249 -11.49 16.82 -3.57
N PRO A 250 -12.64 17.43 -3.90
CA PRO A 250 -12.70 18.53 -4.84
C PRO A 250 -12.09 19.80 -4.26
N THR A 251 -11.66 19.86 -3.00
CA THR A 251 -11.00 21.05 -2.41
C THR A 251 -9.68 21.43 -3.08
N LEU A 252 -9.08 20.54 -3.89
CA LEU A 252 -7.97 20.88 -4.79
C LEU A 252 -8.44 21.37 -6.18
N CYS A 253 -9.72 21.17 -6.53
CA CYS A 253 -10.36 21.65 -7.77
C CYS A 253 -11.33 22.83 -7.55
N PHE A 254 -11.80 23.07 -6.33
CA PHE A 254 -12.30 24.35 -5.83
C PHE A 254 -11.03 25.20 -5.61
N ASP A 255 -10.75 26.27 -6.36
CA ASP A 255 -11.68 27.37 -6.51
C ASP A 255 -11.49 28.19 -7.80
N ILE A 256 -11.00 27.60 -8.89
CA ILE A 256 -10.95 28.37 -10.16
C ILE A 256 -12.37 28.70 -10.62
N SER A 257 -13.37 27.83 -10.44
CA SER A 257 -14.76 28.14 -10.85
C SER A 257 -15.46 29.17 -9.97
N TYR A 258 -15.19 29.22 -8.66
CA TYR A 258 -15.72 30.28 -7.80
C TYR A 258 -15.00 31.61 -8.05
N VAL A 259 -13.68 31.61 -8.21
CA VAL A 259 -12.92 32.81 -8.61
C VAL A 259 -13.36 33.27 -10.01
N LYS A 260 -13.56 32.36 -10.95
CA LYS A 260 -14.00 32.67 -12.31
C LYS A 260 -15.47 33.10 -12.36
N ASN A 261 -16.35 32.54 -11.52
CA ASN A 261 -17.74 32.99 -11.39
C ASN A 261 -17.85 34.34 -10.66
N PHE A 262 -17.01 34.58 -9.65
CA PHE A 262 -16.86 35.88 -9.01
C PHE A 262 -16.41 36.94 -10.02
N LEU A 263 -15.35 36.65 -10.79
CA LEU A 263 -14.88 37.54 -11.87
C LEU A 263 -15.88 37.69 -13.03
N ARG A 264 -16.69 36.65 -13.33
CA ARG A 264 -17.76 36.71 -14.36
C ARG A 264 -18.94 37.57 -13.93
N LEU A 265 -19.36 37.48 -12.66
CA LEU A 265 -20.42 38.31 -12.09
C LEU A 265 -20.02 39.78 -12.12
N SER A 266 -18.77 40.09 -11.77
CA SER A 266 -18.21 41.45 -11.88
C SER A 266 -18.24 41.96 -13.33
N ARG A 267 -17.85 41.14 -14.30
CA ARG A 267 -17.81 41.54 -15.72
C ARG A 267 -19.19 41.66 -16.37
N SER A 268 -20.12 40.75 -16.06
CA SER A 268 -21.52 40.81 -16.54
C SER A 268 -22.28 42.02 -16.02
N GLN A 269 -22.01 42.48 -14.79
CA GLN A 269 -22.60 43.69 -14.24
C GLN A 269 -21.98 44.96 -14.82
N LEU A 270 -20.69 44.93 -15.17
CA LEU A 270 -20.03 46.00 -15.92
C LEU A 270 -20.62 46.13 -17.35
N ASP A 271 -20.82 45.02 -18.05
CA ASP A 271 -21.40 45.02 -19.41
C ASP A 271 -22.89 45.42 -19.41
N GLY A 272 -23.65 45.05 -18.38
CA GLY A 272 -25.04 45.47 -18.19
C GLY A 272 -25.23 46.97 -17.92
N ASN A 273 -24.24 47.61 -17.30
CA ASN A 273 -24.20 49.06 -17.08
C ASN A 273 -23.71 49.83 -18.31
N MET A 274 -22.86 49.23 -19.15
CA MET A 274 -22.40 49.86 -20.41
C MET A 274 -23.52 50.03 -21.45
N ASN A 275 -24.57 49.19 -21.40
CA ASN A 275 -25.71 49.28 -22.34
C ASN A 275 -26.88 50.15 -21.84
N ARG A 276 -26.84 50.68 -20.60
CA ARG A 276 -27.86 51.61 -20.07
C ARG A 276 -27.18 52.88 -19.60
N ASN A 277 -27.20 53.89 -20.48
CA ASN A 277 -26.90 55.32 -20.26
C ASN A 277 -25.56 55.81 -20.84
N ASN A 278 -25.62 56.14 -22.12
CA ASN A 278 -24.70 57.01 -22.85
C ASN A 278 -24.76 58.51 -22.42
N LYS A 279 -25.02 58.83 -21.15
CA LYS A 279 -24.98 60.23 -20.67
C LYS A 279 -24.41 60.32 -19.26
N LYS A 280 -23.31 61.09 -19.15
CA LYS A 280 -22.40 61.31 -18.02
C LYS A 280 -21.36 60.20 -17.84
N ILE A 281 -20.13 60.54 -18.18
CA ILE A 281 -18.92 59.94 -17.59
C ILE A 281 -18.97 60.30 -16.10
N LEU A 282 -19.64 59.47 -15.31
CA LEU A 282 -19.53 59.39 -13.86
C LEU A 282 -18.50 58.29 -13.58
N ASN A 283 -17.63 58.55 -12.61
CA ASN A 283 -16.38 57.84 -12.41
C ASN A 283 -16.59 56.34 -12.23
N PHE A 284 -15.73 55.57 -12.89
CA PHE A 284 -15.68 54.10 -12.82
C PHE A 284 -15.57 53.60 -11.35
N GLU A 285 -14.97 54.43 -10.48
CA GLU A 285 -14.84 54.22 -9.04
C GLU A 285 -16.19 54.25 -8.30
N ASP A 286 -17.11 55.15 -8.67
CA ASP A 286 -18.42 55.33 -8.02
C ASP A 286 -19.38 54.16 -8.32
N SER A 287 -19.24 53.56 -9.51
CA SER A 287 -20.02 52.38 -9.95
C SER A 287 -19.60 51.11 -9.19
N ILE A 288 -18.30 50.96 -8.92
CA ILE A 288 -17.75 49.83 -8.16
C ILE A 288 -18.12 49.95 -6.67
N THR A 289 -18.05 51.16 -6.09
CA THR A 289 -18.47 51.41 -4.69
C THR A 289 -19.97 51.21 -4.49
N PHE A 290 -20.80 51.60 -5.46
CA PHE A 290 -22.25 51.38 -5.40
C PHE A 290 -22.64 49.89 -5.42
N HIS A 291 -21.97 49.07 -6.25
CA HIS A 291 -22.22 47.62 -6.33
C HIS A 291 -21.64 46.83 -5.13
N LEU A 292 -20.53 47.29 -4.55
CA LEU A 292 -19.99 46.71 -3.31
C LEU A 292 -20.90 46.99 -2.09
N ASN A 293 -21.57 48.15 -2.06
CA ASN A 293 -22.52 48.50 -1.00
C ASN A 293 -23.90 47.84 -1.15
N SER A 294 -24.28 47.42 -2.36
CA SER A 294 -25.55 46.73 -2.63
C SER A 294 -25.49 45.21 -2.39
N LEU A 295 -24.28 44.64 -2.23
CA LEU A 295 -24.05 43.33 -1.62
C LEU A 295 -24.36 43.42 -0.13
N SER A 296 -25.66 43.53 0.20
CA SER A 296 -26.17 43.36 1.54
C SER A 296 -25.62 42.05 2.12
N VAL A 297 -24.88 42.18 3.22
CA VAL A 297 -24.42 41.07 4.05
C VAL A 297 -25.60 40.11 4.28
N PRO A 298 -25.47 38.79 4.07
CA PRO A 298 -26.50 37.86 4.54
C PRO A 298 -26.73 38.17 6.03
N LYS A 299 -27.99 38.43 6.41
CA LYS A 299 -28.35 38.68 7.81
C LYS A 299 -27.64 37.63 8.68
N PRO A 300 -26.95 38.03 9.75
CA PRO A 300 -26.30 37.05 10.62
C PRO A 300 -27.34 36.02 11.05
N PHE A 301 -26.96 34.76 10.92
CA PHE A 301 -27.74 33.60 11.34
C PHE A 301 -28.03 33.76 12.84
N THR A 302 -29.19 34.28 13.19
CA THR A 302 -29.74 34.18 14.54
C THR A 302 -30.39 32.81 14.61
N SER A 303 -29.68 31.84 15.19
CA SER A 303 -30.29 30.63 15.71
C SER A 303 -30.76 30.91 17.13
N GLU A 304 -31.89 31.60 17.22
CA GLU A 304 -32.91 31.21 18.20
C GLU A 304 -33.35 29.77 17.87
N SER A 305 -32.62 28.79 18.40
CA SER A 305 -33.16 27.47 18.70
C SER A 305 -32.53 26.88 19.96
N ILE A 306 -32.37 27.72 20.99
CA ILE A 306 -32.46 27.23 22.37
C ILE A 306 -33.50 28.11 23.06
N LYS A 307 -34.72 27.57 23.12
CA LYS A 307 -35.75 28.10 24.02
C LYS A 307 -35.23 28.03 25.44
N THR A 308 -34.93 29.18 26.03
CA THR A 308 -35.32 29.52 27.40
C THR A 308 -35.33 31.05 27.53
N LYS A 309 -36.53 31.62 27.61
CA LYS A 309 -36.85 33.02 27.96
C LYS A 309 -36.21 33.47 29.30
N PRO A 310 -36.26 34.76 29.68
CA PRO A 310 -36.16 36.01 28.90
C PRO A 310 -35.20 37.06 29.53
N VAL A 311 -34.74 38.00 28.68
CA VAL A 311 -34.56 39.46 28.87
C VAL A 311 -34.01 39.98 30.22
N HIS A 312 -32.87 40.69 30.18
CA HIS A 312 -32.78 42.13 30.51
C HIS A 312 -31.38 42.70 30.26
N SER A 313 -31.36 44.00 29.91
CA SER A 313 -30.28 45.00 30.00
C SER A 313 -29.53 45.40 28.70
N ASN A 314 -29.71 46.68 28.35
CA ASN A 314 -29.00 47.43 27.32
C ASN A 314 -27.57 47.75 27.79
N VAL A 315 -26.55 47.22 27.11
CA VAL A 315 -25.17 47.72 27.16
C VAL A 315 -24.60 47.69 25.72
N PRO A 316 -23.97 48.76 25.20
CA PRO A 316 -23.34 48.70 23.88
C PRO A 316 -22.18 47.70 23.90
N LEU A 317 -22.19 46.72 22.98
CA LEU A 317 -21.09 45.77 22.82
C LEU A 317 -19.81 46.52 22.39
N GLN A 318 -18.74 46.44 23.18
CA GLN A 318 -17.40 46.79 22.74
C GLN A 318 -16.91 45.75 21.70
N PRO A 319 -16.20 46.15 20.63
CA PRO A 319 -15.64 45.23 19.66
C PRO A 319 -14.54 44.37 20.29
N ASP A 320 -14.61 43.07 20.06
CA ASP A 320 -13.70 42.06 20.60
C ASP A 320 -12.30 42.21 19.94
N THR A 321 -11.32 42.74 20.68
CA THR A 321 -10.03 43.19 20.13
C THR A 321 -9.22 42.06 19.49
N ASP A 322 -9.31 40.85 20.04
CA ASP A 322 -8.56 39.68 19.54
C ASP A 322 -9.10 39.16 18.21
N ALA A 323 -10.43 39.22 18.02
CA ALA A 323 -11.06 38.85 16.75
C ALA A 323 -10.69 39.85 15.62
N CYS A 324 -10.58 41.14 15.96
CA CYS A 324 -10.12 42.17 15.04
C CYS A 324 -8.65 41.99 14.65
N MET A 325 -7.76 41.69 15.60
CA MET A 325 -6.34 41.43 15.30
C MET A 325 -6.14 40.16 14.46
N ALA A 326 -6.89 39.09 14.72
CA ALA A 326 -6.85 37.87 13.92
C ALA A 326 -7.36 38.08 12.48
N PHE A 327 -8.37 38.94 12.30
CA PHE A 327 -8.87 39.32 10.98
C PHE A 327 -7.82 40.15 10.20
N ILE A 328 -7.21 41.13 10.86
CA ILE A 328 -6.15 41.98 10.30
C ILE A 328 -4.94 41.14 9.88
N GLN A 329 -4.48 40.20 10.70
CA GLN A 329 -3.36 39.32 10.37
C GLN A 329 -3.64 38.45 9.13
N LYS A 330 -4.86 37.90 9.00
CA LYS A 330 -5.23 37.13 7.79
C LYS A 330 -5.30 38.02 6.56
N LEU A 331 -5.86 39.23 6.69
CA LEU A 331 -5.97 40.19 5.60
C LEU A 331 -4.60 40.60 5.05
N PHE A 332 -3.65 40.91 5.94
CA PHE A 332 -2.28 41.26 5.55
C PHE A 332 -1.55 40.11 4.85
N SER A 333 -1.68 38.87 5.34
CA SER A 333 -1.06 37.70 4.69
C SER A 333 -1.57 37.44 3.27
N VAL A 334 -2.85 37.75 3.00
CA VAL A 334 -3.45 37.64 1.67
C VAL A 334 -2.98 38.77 0.74
N TRP A 335 -2.81 39.99 1.25
CA TRP A 335 -2.20 41.08 0.49
C TRP A 335 -0.73 40.79 0.16
N GLU A 336 0.02 40.26 1.12
CA GLU A 336 1.43 39.92 0.95
C GLU A 336 1.60 38.88 -0.17
N THR A 337 0.88 37.76 -0.10
CA THR A 337 0.96 36.69 -1.11
C THR A 337 0.56 37.16 -2.52
N ARG A 338 -0.47 38.02 -2.64
CA ARG A 338 -0.88 38.60 -3.93
C ARG A 338 0.18 39.56 -4.48
N SER A 339 0.72 40.42 -3.64
CA SER A 339 1.75 41.38 -4.02
C SER A 339 3.07 40.70 -4.41
N SER A 340 3.51 39.66 -3.69
CA SER A 340 4.70 38.87 -4.04
C SER A 340 4.53 38.19 -5.40
N LEU A 341 3.33 37.70 -5.71
CA LEU A 341 3.04 37.09 -7.00
C LEU A 341 3.05 38.11 -8.14
N LEU A 342 2.50 39.32 -7.92
CA LEU A 342 2.55 40.42 -8.89
C LEU A 342 3.95 41.01 -9.08
N ILE A 343 4.78 41.00 -8.04
CA ILE A 343 6.20 41.38 -8.10
C ILE A 343 6.99 40.33 -8.88
N TYR A 344 6.79 39.04 -8.60
CA TYR A 344 7.41 37.94 -9.33
C TYR A 344 7.04 37.94 -10.82
N CYS A 345 5.75 38.08 -11.14
CA CYS A 345 5.29 38.22 -12.52
C CYS A 345 5.83 39.50 -13.18
N GLY A 346 5.97 40.60 -12.42
CA GLY A 346 6.59 41.84 -12.89
C GLY A 346 8.10 41.73 -13.13
N ALA A 347 8.82 40.92 -12.37
CA ALA A 347 10.24 40.63 -12.59
C ALA A 347 10.44 39.82 -13.87
N ILE A 348 9.65 38.75 -14.06
CA ILE A 348 9.65 37.93 -15.28
C ILE A 348 9.30 38.76 -16.51
N ALA A 349 8.36 39.71 -16.40
CA ALA A 349 7.97 40.57 -17.51
C ALA A 349 9.03 41.64 -17.87
N ASN A 350 10.02 41.90 -17.00
CA ASN A 350 11.05 42.94 -17.18
C ASN A 350 12.46 42.39 -17.47
N GLU A 351 12.72 41.09 -17.38
CA GLU A 351 14.01 40.52 -17.79
C GLU A 351 14.18 40.62 -19.32
N THR A 352 15.09 41.48 -19.76
CA THR A 352 15.40 41.74 -21.18
C THR A 352 16.58 40.91 -21.73
N GLU A 353 17.22 40.03 -20.96
CA GLU A 353 18.31 39.19 -21.47
C GLU A 353 18.28 37.79 -20.84
N LEU A 354 17.71 36.81 -21.54
CA LEU A 354 18.17 35.43 -21.42
C LEU A 354 19.49 35.35 -22.19
N PRO A 355 20.60 34.84 -21.62
CA PRO A 355 21.77 34.52 -22.43
C PRO A 355 21.33 33.52 -23.49
N MET A 356 21.69 33.81 -24.74
CA MET A 356 21.51 32.93 -25.88
C MET A 356 22.07 31.54 -25.56
N LEU A 357 21.21 30.62 -25.11
CA LEU A 357 21.43 29.21 -25.36
C LEU A 357 21.06 28.99 -26.82
N SER A 358 22.13 28.93 -27.62
CA SER A 358 22.19 28.56 -29.02
C SER A 358 21.05 27.66 -29.50
N GLU A 359 20.40 28.12 -30.57
CA GLU A 359 19.57 27.42 -31.56
C GLU A 359 18.48 26.44 -31.09
N PRO A 360 17.29 26.44 -31.73
CA PRO A 360 16.26 25.46 -31.45
C PRO A 360 16.73 24.07 -31.93
N GLN A 361 17.26 23.26 -31.02
CA GLN A 361 17.44 21.84 -31.32
C GLN A 361 16.06 21.18 -31.38
N LYS A 362 15.80 20.52 -32.52
CA LYS A 362 14.72 19.53 -32.60
C LYS A 362 15.02 18.41 -31.62
N ASP A 363 14.13 18.16 -30.66
CA ASP A 363 14.13 16.89 -29.94
C ASP A 363 14.03 15.74 -30.95
N SER A 364 15.01 14.82 -30.93
CA SER A 364 15.12 13.73 -31.92
C SER A 364 13.96 12.73 -31.86
N PHE A 365 13.03 12.86 -30.90
CA PHE A 365 11.94 11.91 -30.65
C PHE A 365 10.53 12.51 -30.70
N SER A 366 10.35 13.83 -30.77
CA SER A 366 9.03 14.46 -30.70
C SER A 366 8.95 15.66 -31.65
N ASN A 367 8.32 15.45 -32.81
CA ASN A 367 8.20 16.41 -33.91
C ASN A 367 7.22 17.59 -33.60
N LYS A 368 7.32 18.24 -32.43
CA LYS A 368 6.46 19.39 -32.06
C LYS A 368 7.26 20.68 -31.87
N MET A 369 6.83 21.76 -32.51
CA MET A 369 7.30 23.13 -32.25
C MET A 369 6.69 23.70 -30.97
N GLN A 370 7.47 24.43 -30.17
CA GLN A 370 6.96 25.22 -29.03
C GLN A 370 6.49 26.63 -29.46
N MET A 371 5.60 27.20 -28.62
CA MET A 371 4.79 28.38 -28.85
C MET A 371 5.57 29.72 -28.85
N LYS A 372 5.04 30.67 -29.62
CA LYS A 372 5.44 32.09 -29.74
C LYS A 372 5.66 32.75 -28.37
N THR A 373 6.76 33.48 -28.26
CA THR A 373 7.02 34.47 -27.21
C THR A 373 5.84 35.44 -27.12
N ALA A 374 5.18 35.50 -25.96
CA ALA A 374 4.18 36.54 -25.70
C ALA A 374 4.90 37.90 -25.69
N ASP A 375 4.33 38.92 -26.35
CA ASP A 375 4.86 40.27 -26.30
C ASP A 375 4.87 40.75 -24.83
N ASN A 376 6.05 40.81 -24.23
CA ASN A 376 6.25 41.23 -22.84
C ASN A 376 5.67 42.62 -22.53
N SER A 377 5.44 43.46 -23.56
CA SER A 377 4.78 44.76 -23.45
C SER A 377 3.31 44.67 -23.03
N ILE A 378 2.57 43.69 -23.53
CA ILE A 378 1.15 43.47 -23.19
C ILE A 378 1.05 42.91 -21.77
N LEU A 379 1.93 41.96 -21.42
CA LEU A 379 2.04 41.43 -20.06
C LEU A 379 2.36 42.53 -19.05
N LYS A 380 3.28 43.44 -19.38
CA LYS A 380 3.62 44.59 -18.55
C LYS A 380 2.42 45.52 -18.32
N LEU A 381 1.68 45.85 -19.38
CA LEU A 381 0.46 46.68 -19.29
C LEU A 381 -0.59 46.04 -18.37
N ILE A 382 -0.81 44.72 -18.49
CA ILE A 382 -1.77 43.97 -17.67
C ILE A 382 -1.34 43.96 -16.20
N ILE A 383 -0.04 43.75 -15.94
CA ILE A 383 0.51 43.75 -14.57
C ILE A 383 0.37 45.14 -13.95
N ASP A 384 0.59 46.21 -14.70
CA ASP A 384 0.46 47.58 -14.20
C ASP A 384 -1.00 47.94 -13.89
N GLN A 385 -1.95 47.47 -14.69
CA GLN A 385 -3.39 47.61 -14.41
C GLN A 385 -3.81 46.82 -13.16
N GLU A 386 -3.35 45.58 -13.01
CA GLU A 386 -3.63 44.77 -11.81
C GLU A 386 -3.04 45.37 -10.54
N LYS A 387 -1.86 45.99 -10.59
CA LYS A 387 -1.25 46.74 -9.47
C LYS A 387 -2.06 47.98 -9.07
N GLN A 388 -2.76 48.61 -10.00
CA GLN A 388 -3.66 49.73 -9.69
C GLN A 388 -4.93 49.24 -9.00
N ILE A 389 -5.52 48.15 -9.50
CA ILE A 389 -6.71 47.53 -8.91
C ILE A 389 -6.42 47.02 -7.50
N GLU A 390 -5.27 46.37 -7.29
CA GLU A 390 -4.85 45.89 -5.99
C GLU A 390 -4.74 47.03 -4.96
N ARG A 391 -4.19 48.18 -5.35
CA ARG A 391 -4.12 49.37 -4.48
C ARG A 391 -5.50 49.84 -4.03
N VAL A 392 -6.43 50.00 -4.95
CA VAL A 392 -7.80 50.47 -4.64
C VAL A 392 -8.53 49.48 -3.73
N VAL A 393 -8.42 48.17 -4.01
CA VAL A 393 -9.04 47.12 -3.19
C VAL A 393 -8.47 47.12 -1.78
N ARG A 394 -7.16 47.32 -1.63
CA ARG A 394 -6.46 47.37 -0.35
C ARG A 394 -6.90 48.55 0.50
N ASP A 395 -6.94 49.74 -0.08
CA ASP A 395 -7.32 50.96 0.64
C ASP A 395 -8.77 50.86 1.14
N HIS A 396 -9.68 50.36 0.29
CA HIS A 396 -11.08 50.19 0.68
C HIS A 396 -11.31 49.08 1.72
N SER A 397 -10.56 47.96 1.62
CA SER A 397 -10.64 46.90 2.64
C SER A 397 -10.07 47.36 3.97
N TRP A 398 -9.07 48.26 3.99
CA TRP A 398 -8.60 48.90 5.20
C TRP A 398 -9.63 49.86 5.82
N GLU A 399 -10.33 50.66 5.01
CA GLU A 399 -11.43 51.51 5.50
C GLU A 399 -12.54 50.68 6.17
N GLN A 400 -12.84 49.50 5.64
CA GLN A 400 -13.84 48.58 6.23
C GLN A 400 -13.35 47.98 7.57
N VAL A 401 -12.04 47.70 7.69
CA VAL A 401 -11.42 47.31 8.96
C VAL A 401 -11.57 48.43 9.99
N LEU A 402 -11.25 49.68 9.60
CA LEU A 402 -11.37 50.85 10.49
C LEU A 402 -12.81 51.06 10.96
N LYS A 403 -13.80 50.91 10.08
CA LYS A 403 -15.22 51.01 10.41
C LYS A 403 -15.70 49.90 11.36
N ARG A 404 -15.17 48.68 11.25
CA ARG A 404 -15.62 47.52 12.04
C ARG A 404 -14.90 47.39 13.38
N CYS A 405 -13.62 47.70 13.44
CA CYS A 405 -12.78 47.48 14.62
C CYS A 405 -12.52 48.76 15.42
N GLY A 406 -12.80 49.93 14.85
CA GLY A 406 -12.48 51.23 15.48
C GLY A 406 -10.98 51.47 15.60
N PHE A 407 -10.60 52.64 16.14
CA PHE A 407 -9.19 53.02 16.35
C PHE A 407 -8.54 52.35 17.57
N ILE A 408 -9.28 51.58 18.36
CA ILE A 408 -8.81 51.03 19.63
C ILE A 408 -7.98 49.78 19.36
N GLY A 409 -6.65 49.91 19.44
CA GLY A 409 -5.69 48.81 19.36
C GLY A 409 -4.73 48.88 18.15
N LEU A 410 -5.05 49.67 17.13
CA LEU A 410 -4.12 49.96 16.03
C LEU A 410 -3.27 51.18 16.42
N SER A 411 -2.14 50.96 17.11
CA SER A 411 -1.23 52.05 17.50
C SER A 411 -0.50 52.70 16.30
N LYS A 412 -0.73 52.21 15.08
CA LYS A 412 -0.09 52.69 13.84
C LYS A 412 -1.16 53.16 12.87
N THR A 413 -0.98 54.37 12.34
CA THR A 413 -1.79 54.88 11.23
C THR A 413 -1.60 53.98 10.00
N HIS A 414 -2.56 53.97 9.09
CA HIS A 414 -2.49 53.24 7.82
C HIS A 414 -1.15 53.49 7.09
N GLU A 415 -0.70 54.75 7.09
CA GLU A 415 0.55 55.17 6.48
C GLU A 415 1.79 54.55 7.14
N ILE A 416 1.82 54.45 8.48
CA ILE A 416 2.95 53.84 9.21
C ILE A 416 2.99 52.32 8.99
N ALA A 417 1.83 51.65 9.00
CA ALA A 417 1.75 50.22 8.70
C ALA A 417 2.17 49.90 7.24
N MET A 418 1.85 50.80 6.31
CA MET A 418 2.22 50.68 4.90
C MET A 418 3.70 51.03 4.67
N GLN A 419 4.27 51.98 5.42
CA GLN A 419 5.70 52.32 5.38
C GLN A 419 6.58 51.20 5.96
N GLU A 420 6.19 50.59 7.09
CA GLU A 420 6.91 49.43 7.65
C GLU A 420 6.88 48.24 6.70
N TRP A 421 5.72 47.93 6.11
CA TRP A 421 5.57 46.88 5.12
C TRP A 421 6.37 47.15 3.83
N SER A 422 6.37 48.40 3.33
CA SER A 422 7.20 48.80 2.20
C SER A 422 8.70 48.68 2.51
N SER A 423 9.10 48.95 3.76
CA SER A 423 10.48 48.81 4.21
C SER A 423 10.91 47.35 4.35
N GLU A 424 10.02 46.43 4.74
CA GLU A 424 10.28 44.99 4.81
C GLU A 424 10.37 44.37 3.40
N ASN A 425 9.49 44.76 2.47
CA ASN A 425 9.61 44.34 1.07
C ASN A 425 10.89 44.85 0.40
N SER A 426 11.40 46.03 0.79
CA SER A 426 12.70 46.50 0.33
C SER A 426 13.88 45.71 0.92
N LYS A 427 13.72 45.06 2.09
CA LYS A 427 14.74 44.18 2.70
C LYS A 427 14.78 42.78 2.08
N ILE A 428 13.71 42.33 1.42
CA ILE A 428 13.68 41.10 0.62
C ILE A 428 14.46 41.28 -0.71
N GLN A 429 14.88 42.51 -1.05
CA GLN A 429 15.98 42.75 -1.97
C GLN A 429 17.34 42.42 -1.34
N THR A 430 17.50 41.23 -0.77
CA THR A 430 18.83 40.60 -0.71
C THR A 430 19.01 39.84 -2.01
N PRO A 431 20.12 40.05 -2.76
CA PRO A 431 20.42 39.16 -3.86
C PRO A 431 20.54 37.77 -3.25
N TYR A 432 19.71 36.82 -3.70
CA TYR A 432 20.02 35.41 -3.49
C TYR A 432 21.35 35.15 -4.20
N THR A 433 22.45 35.34 -3.47
CA THR A 433 23.78 34.92 -3.87
C THR A 433 23.86 33.41 -3.73
N HIS A 434 23.86 32.76 -4.89
CA HIS A 434 24.47 31.49 -5.28
C HIS A 434 24.24 30.22 -4.45
N GLU A 435 23.65 29.20 -5.07
CA GLU A 435 24.33 27.93 -5.46
C GLU A 435 23.43 27.05 -6.35
#